data_AF-A0A2E3DMF8-F1
#
_entry.id   AF-A0A2E3DMF8-F1
#
_cell.length_a   1.000
_cell.length_b   1.000
_cell.length_c   1.000
_cell.angle_alpha   90.00
_cell.angle_beta   90.00
_cell.angle_gamma   90.00
#
_symmetry.space_group_name_H-M   'P 1'
#
loop_
_entity.id
_entity.type
_entity.pdbx_description
1 polymer ?
#
loop_
_entity_poly.entity_id
_entity_poly.type
_entity_poly.pdbx_seq_one_letter_code
_entity_poly.pdbx_strand_id
1 'polypeptide(L)'
;MLKITASILLVVISTFTTMDFVPRNDVKPEALKIASASAEAKNQLQSFRIHDDFSVHLFAAEPMMANPVAFAVGNQAHVWVCESFRQNRGGTDNRKHNRQWLERDISPLSVRDRINY
;
A
#
# COMPACT_ATOMS: atom_id res chain seq x y z
N MET A 1 -28.01 1.44 -54.01
CA MET A 1 -27.69 2.27 -52.83
C MET A 1 -28.16 1.64 -51.51
N LEU A 2 -29.41 1.16 -51.40
CA LEU A 2 -29.96 0.57 -50.16
C LEU A 2 -29.20 -0.65 -49.60
N LYS A 3 -28.60 -1.48 -50.46
CA LYS A 3 -27.82 -2.67 -50.01
C LYS A 3 -26.47 -2.29 -49.40
N ILE A 4 -25.84 -1.21 -49.85
CA ILE A 4 -24.52 -0.76 -49.38
C ILE A 4 -24.67 -0.08 -48.01
N THR A 5 -25.72 0.72 -47.82
CA THR A 5 -26.04 1.33 -46.52
C THR A 5 -26.43 0.30 -45.47
N ALA A 6 -27.16 -0.77 -45.85
CA ALA A 6 -27.49 -1.86 -44.92
C ALA A 6 -26.26 -2.66 -44.46
N SER A 7 -25.31 -2.93 -45.36
CA SER A 7 -24.05 -3.62 -44.99
C SER A 7 -23.13 -2.78 -44.11
N ILE A 8 -23.04 -1.46 -44.36
CA ILE A 8 -22.27 -0.55 -43.50
C ILE A 8 -22.89 -0.48 -42.10
N LEU A 9 -24.22 -0.43 -42.01
CA LEU A 9 -24.92 -0.43 -40.72
C LEU A 9 -24.69 -1.74 -39.94
N LEU A 10 -24.67 -2.89 -40.62
CA LEU A 10 -24.42 -4.19 -39.98
C LEU A 10 -22.98 -4.33 -39.45
N VAL A 11 -21.98 -3.80 -40.18
CA VAL A 11 -20.58 -3.77 -39.74
C VAL A 11 -20.41 -2.86 -38.52
N VAL A 12 -21.05 -1.69 -38.51
CA VAL A 12 -20.99 -0.77 -37.35
C VAL A 12 -21.61 -1.42 -36.11
N ILE A 13 -22.77 -2.08 -36.24
CA ILE A 13 -23.42 -2.79 -35.12
C ILE A 13 -22.52 -3.94 -34.59
N SER A 14 -21.84 -4.66 -35.48
CA SER A 14 -20.90 -5.73 -35.12
C SER A 14 -19.64 -5.23 -34.41
N THR A 15 -19.21 -3.98 -34.63
CA THR A 15 -18.01 -3.42 -33.98
C THR A 15 -18.30 -2.87 -32.58
N PHE A 16 -19.55 -2.52 -32.25
CA PHE A 16 -19.91 -2.03 -30.92
C PHE A 16 -20.14 -3.15 -29.88
N THR A 17 -20.27 -4.41 -30.30
CA THR A 17 -20.59 -5.54 -29.41
C THR A 17 -19.38 -6.20 -28.72
N THR A 18 -18.17 -5.63 -28.82
CA THR A 18 -16.97 -6.16 -28.13
C THR A 18 -16.32 -5.15 -27.17
N MET A 19 -17.10 -4.24 -26.57
CA MET A 19 -16.69 -3.71 -25.27
C MET A 19 -17.03 -4.76 -24.21
N ASP A 20 -16.11 -5.69 -24.00
CA ASP A 20 -16.15 -6.54 -22.81
C ASP A 20 -16.14 -5.62 -21.59
N PHE A 21 -17.30 -5.46 -20.96
CA PHE A 21 -17.41 -4.88 -19.64
C PHE A 21 -16.62 -5.80 -18.72
N VAL A 22 -15.35 -5.46 -18.46
CA VAL A 22 -14.59 -6.10 -17.39
C VAL A 22 -15.31 -5.69 -16.11
N PRO A 23 -16.05 -6.59 -15.43
CA PRO A 23 -16.66 -6.24 -14.17
C PRO A 23 -15.53 -5.76 -13.26
N ARG A 24 -15.63 -4.53 -12.76
CA ARG A 24 -14.73 -4.11 -11.69
C ARG A 24 -14.95 -5.12 -10.58
N ASN A 25 -13.88 -5.83 -10.24
CA ASN A 25 -13.89 -6.64 -9.05
C ASN A 25 -13.95 -5.64 -7.89
N ASP A 26 -15.16 -5.32 -7.44
CA ASP A 26 -15.44 -4.37 -6.36
C ASP A 26 -15.09 -5.01 -5.02
N VAL A 27 -13.85 -5.51 -4.91
CA VAL A 27 -13.28 -6.01 -3.67
C VAL A 27 -13.28 -4.82 -2.72
N LYS A 28 -14.23 -4.84 -1.77
CA LYS A 28 -14.28 -3.85 -0.72
C LYS A 28 -12.93 -3.87 0.01
N PRO A 29 -12.24 -2.71 0.12
CA PRO A 29 -11.04 -2.64 0.92
C PRO A 29 -11.32 -3.17 2.33
N GLU A 30 -10.40 -3.97 2.86
CA GLU A 30 -10.53 -4.45 4.23
C GLU A 30 -10.59 -3.26 5.19
N ALA A 31 -11.39 -3.39 6.26
CA ALA A 31 -11.46 -2.37 7.28
C ALA A 31 -10.08 -2.12 7.90
N LEU A 32 -9.73 -0.84 8.04
CA LEU A 32 -8.48 -0.42 8.66
C LEU A 32 -8.48 -0.86 10.12
N LYS A 33 -7.37 -1.47 10.57
CA LYS A 33 -7.17 -1.78 11.99
C LYS A 33 -6.35 -0.65 12.61
N ILE A 34 -7.01 0.17 13.41
CA ILE A 34 -6.44 1.29 14.16
C ILE A 34 -6.67 0.97 15.64
N ALA A 35 -5.62 1.05 16.47
CA ALA A 35 -5.76 0.78 17.89
C ALA A 35 -6.46 1.95 18.62
N SER A 36 -6.97 1.67 19.81
CA SER A 36 -7.44 2.72 20.71
C SER A 36 -6.26 3.52 21.26
N ALA A 37 -6.53 4.75 21.73
CA ALA A 37 -5.51 5.58 22.36
C ALA A 37 -4.78 4.85 23.49
N SER A 38 -3.46 5.00 23.53
CA SER A 38 -2.60 4.38 24.54
C SER A 38 -1.51 5.37 25.00
N ALA A 39 -0.82 5.02 26.09
CA ALA A 39 0.31 5.80 26.60
C ALA A 39 1.64 5.48 25.87
N GLU A 40 1.65 4.52 24.94
CA GLU A 40 2.87 3.98 24.35
C GLU A 40 3.71 5.04 23.66
N ALA A 41 3.10 5.87 22.80
CA ALA A 41 3.81 6.93 22.10
C ALA A 41 4.42 7.97 23.07
N LYS A 42 3.69 8.31 24.14
CA LYS A 42 4.17 9.23 25.18
C LYS A 42 5.35 8.63 25.94
N ASN A 43 5.28 7.35 26.28
CA ASN A 43 6.37 6.65 26.97
C ASN A 43 7.60 6.51 26.07
N GLN A 44 7.41 6.26 24.77
CA GLN A 44 8.49 6.10 23.80
C GLN A 44 9.35 7.37 23.66
N LEU A 45 8.80 8.56 23.88
CA LEU A 45 9.55 9.82 23.89
C LEU A 45 10.74 9.79 24.87
N GLN A 46 10.62 9.06 25.99
CA GLN A 46 11.68 8.96 26.99
C GLN A 46 12.91 8.19 26.48
N SER A 47 12.75 7.40 25.42
CA SER A 47 13.87 6.65 24.81
C SER A 47 14.72 7.49 23.85
N PHE A 48 14.24 8.68 23.46
CA PHE A 48 14.94 9.52 22.50
C PHE A 48 16.14 10.19 23.14
N ARG A 49 17.28 10.16 22.44
CA ARG A 49 18.45 10.97 22.79
C ARG A 49 18.35 12.27 22.00
N ILE A 50 18.15 13.37 22.71
CA ILE A 50 17.89 14.69 22.13
C ILE A 50 19.03 15.60 22.61
N HIS A 51 19.53 16.46 21.72
CA HIS A 51 20.53 17.47 22.08
C HIS A 51 19.86 18.59 22.90
N ASP A 52 20.59 19.22 23.82
CA ASP A 52 20.03 20.16 24.81
C ASP A 52 19.29 21.36 24.18
N ASP A 53 19.65 21.74 22.96
CA ASP A 53 19.01 22.83 22.19
C ASP A 53 17.65 22.46 21.55
N PHE A 54 17.20 21.20 21.67
CA PHE A 54 15.95 20.73 21.07
C PHE A 54 14.96 20.21 22.11
N SER A 55 13.67 20.37 21.81
CA SER A 55 12.58 19.73 22.54
C SER A 55 11.77 18.83 21.63
N VAL A 56 11.15 17.80 22.21
CA VAL A 56 10.27 16.87 21.49
C VAL A 56 8.94 16.78 22.22
N HIS A 57 7.85 16.82 21.45
CA HIS A 57 6.48 16.73 21.95
C HIS A 57 5.69 15.71 21.11
N LEU A 58 4.75 15.02 21.76
CA LEU A 58 3.84 14.12 21.04
C LEU A 58 2.80 14.95 20.28
N PHE A 59 2.82 14.88 18.95
CA PHE A 59 1.89 15.61 18.09
C PHE A 59 0.63 14.81 17.76
N ALA A 60 0.79 13.54 17.35
CA ALA A 60 -0.31 12.63 17.02
C ALA A 60 0.10 11.18 17.30
N ALA A 61 -0.88 10.37 17.68
CA ALA A 61 -0.78 8.93 17.87
C ALA A 61 -2.14 8.28 17.55
N GLU A 62 -2.25 6.97 17.62
CA GLU A 62 -3.54 6.29 17.49
C GLU A 62 -4.54 6.82 18.53
N PRO A 63 -5.83 7.01 18.17
CA PRO A 63 -6.46 6.66 16.89
C PRO A 63 -6.39 7.78 15.83
N MET A 64 -5.73 8.91 16.09
CA MET A 64 -5.69 10.04 15.15
C MET A 64 -4.89 9.74 13.88
N MET A 65 -3.93 8.83 13.97
CA MET A 65 -3.08 8.39 12.86
C MET A 65 -2.55 6.97 13.14
N ALA A 66 -2.42 6.14 12.10
CA ALA A 66 -1.86 4.78 12.21
C ALA A 66 -0.92 4.44 11.04
N ASN A 67 0.11 3.62 11.32
CA ASN A 67 1.06 3.11 10.33
C ASN A 67 1.65 4.18 9.37
N PRO A 68 2.23 5.29 9.88
CA PRO A 68 2.81 6.33 9.04
C PRO A 68 4.03 5.82 8.26
N VAL A 69 4.10 6.13 6.96
CA VAL A 69 5.26 5.79 6.10
C VAL A 69 5.96 7.00 5.50
N ALA A 70 5.25 8.11 5.35
CA ALA A 70 5.79 9.37 4.88
C ALA A 70 4.94 10.52 5.42
N PHE A 71 5.52 11.71 5.56
CA PHE A 71 4.78 12.92 5.91
C PHE A 71 5.37 14.15 5.22
N ALA A 72 4.54 15.19 5.06
CA ALA A 72 4.96 16.47 4.51
C ALA A 72 4.21 17.61 5.21
N VAL A 73 4.89 18.75 5.41
CA VAL A 73 4.26 19.99 5.88
C VAL A 73 3.85 20.81 4.66
N GLY A 74 2.56 21.06 4.51
CA GLY A 74 2.00 21.87 3.44
C GLY A 74 2.08 23.38 3.72
N ASN A 75 1.72 24.18 2.72
CA ASN A 75 1.86 25.64 2.73
C ASN A 75 1.03 26.37 3.82
N GLN A 76 0.03 25.72 4.39
CA GLN A 76 -0.82 26.27 5.45
C GLN A 76 -0.49 25.67 6.83
N ALA A 77 0.74 25.19 7.02
CA ALA A 77 1.19 24.48 8.23
C ALA A 77 0.38 23.20 8.55
N HIS A 78 -0.33 22.64 7.56
CA HIS A 78 -0.96 21.32 7.69
C HIS A 78 0.10 20.23 7.57
N VAL A 79 0.05 19.23 8.44
CA VAL A 79 0.88 18.02 8.34
C VAL A 79 0.06 16.94 7.63
N TRP A 80 0.51 16.55 6.45
CA TRP A 80 -0.06 15.44 5.69
C TRP A 80 0.73 14.18 6.00
N VAL A 81 0.04 13.08 6.26
CA VAL A 81 0.66 11.78 6.57
C VAL A 81 0.12 10.74 5.61
N CYS A 82 1.02 9.96 5.01
CA CYS A 82 0.68 8.77 4.26
C CYS A 82 0.65 7.57 5.21
N GLU A 83 -0.51 6.93 5.34
CA GLU A 83 -0.72 5.73 6.14
C GLU A 83 -0.73 4.48 5.25
N SER A 84 -0.11 3.40 5.72
CA SER A 84 -0.06 2.14 4.97
C SER A 84 -0.47 0.95 5.81
N PHE A 85 -1.57 0.31 5.43
CA PHE A 85 -2.09 -0.90 6.07
C PHE A 85 -1.68 -2.20 5.36
N ARG A 86 -0.72 -2.10 4.42
CA ARG A 86 -0.22 -3.24 3.64
C ARG A 86 0.83 -4.06 4.40
N GLN A 87 1.43 -3.50 5.46
CA GLN A 87 2.51 -4.17 6.17
C GLN A 87 1.99 -5.48 6.78
N ASN A 88 2.67 -6.58 6.50
CA ASN A 88 2.25 -7.96 6.82
C ASN A 88 0.97 -8.46 6.11
N ARG A 89 0.47 -7.74 5.09
CA ARG A 89 -0.71 -8.13 4.30
C ARG A 89 -0.43 -8.25 2.79
N GLY A 90 0.81 -8.05 2.37
CA GLY A 90 1.26 -8.20 0.99
C GLY A 90 2.43 -9.18 0.94
N GLY A 91 3.62 -8.69 0.59
CA GLY A 91 4.85 -9.48 0.67
C GLY A 91 5.20 -9.87 2.10
N THR A 92 5.61 -11.12 2.27
CA THR A 92 6.08 -11.67 3.54
C THR A 92 7.27 -10.88 4.09
N ASP A 93 7.17 -10.38 5.32
CA ASP A 93 8.27 -9.66 5.98
C ASP A 93 9.37 -10.64 6.41
N ASN A 94 10.57 -10.50 5.83
CA ASN A 94 11.71 -11.37 6.09
C ASN A 94 12.34 -11.17 7.48
N ARG A 95 12.08 -10.05 8.17
CA ARG A 95 12.72 -9.73 9.46
C ARG A 95 12.29 -10.62 10.62
N LYS A 96 11.12 -11.27 10.49
CA LYS A 96 10.58 -12.21 11.49
C LYS A 96 10.69 -13.67 11.06
N HIS A 97 11.29 -13.96 9.90
CA HIS A 97 11.45 -15.32 9.41
C HIS A 97 12.72 -15.98 9.97
N ASN A 98 12.76 -17.31 9.98
CA ASN A 98 13.94 -18.03 10.47
C ASN A 98 15.13 -17.79 9.53
N ARG A 99 16.35 -17.96 10.08
CA ARG A 99 17.60 -17.78 9.32
C ARG A 99 17.59 -18.60 8.03
N GLN A 100 17.09 -19.83 8.09
CA GLN A 100 17.12 -20.76 6.97
C GLN A 100 16.30 -20.28 5.76
N TRP A 101 15.15 -19.67 6.00
CA TRP A 101 14.32 -19.05 4.97
C TRP A 101 15.04 -17.85 4.35
N LEU A 102 15.60 -16.97 5.20
CA LEU A 102 16.30 -15.77 4.74
C LEU A 102 17.51 -16.11 3.87
N GLU A 103 18.35 -17.04 4.33
CA GLU A 103 19.53 -17.48 3.58
C GLU A 103 19.14 -18.06 2.21
N ARG A 104 18.07 -18.87 2.14
CA ARG A 104 17.60 -19.39 0.85
C ARG A 104 17.06 -18.31 -0.07
N ASP A 105 16.35 -17.31 0.46
CA ASP A 105 15.78 -16.20 -0.33
C ASP A 105 16.87 -15.28 -0.92
N ILE A 106 18.00 -15.09 -0.21
CA ILE A 106 19.12 -14.23 -0.65
C ILE A 106 20.24 -14.97 -1.40
N SER A 107 20.33 -16.30 -1.28
CA SER A 107 21.33 -17.14 -1.95
C SER A 107 21.25 -17.32 -3.49
N PRO A 108 20.13 -17.05 -4.21
CA PRO A 108 20.06 -17.33 -5.64
C PRO A 108 21.01 -16.45 -6.46
N LEU A 109 21.91 -17.06 -7.22
CA LEU A 109 22.86 -16.35 -8.10
C LEU A 109 22.49 -16.45 -9.58
N SER A 110 21.50 -17.28 -9.92
CA SER A 110 20.99 -17.45 -11.27
C SER A 110 19.46 -17.52 -11.29
N VAL A 111 18.88 -17.34 -12.49
CA VAL A 111 17.44 -17.55 -12.71
C VAL A 111 17.04 -18.99 -12.38
N ARG A 112 17.94 -19.97 -12.64
CA ARG A 112 17.69 -21.37 -12.34
C ARG A 112 17.59 -21.63 -10.85
N ASP A 113 18.38 -20.94 -10.03
CA ASP A 113 18.34 -21.06 -8.57
C ASP A 113 17.00 -20.56 -7.99
N ARG A 114 16.41 -19.50 -8.57
CA ARG A 114 15.07 -19.02 -8.17
C ARG A 114 13.93 -19.99 -8.48
N ILE A 115 14.09 -20.83 -9.52
CA ILE A 115 13.08 -21.83 -9.90
C ILE A 115 13.17 -23.08 -9.00
N ASN A 116 14.37 -23.39 -8.50
CA ASN A 116 14.64 -24.59 -7.71
C ASN A 116 14.47 -24.38 -6.18
N TYR A 117 14.00 -23.19 -5.76
CA TYR A 117 13.76 -22.81 -4.37
C TYR A 117 12.59 -23.57 -3.71
#